data_AF-A0A831Y4L0-F1
#
_entry.id   AF-A0A831Y4L0-F1
#
_cell.length_a   1.000
_cell.length_b   1.000
_cell.length_c   1.000
_cell.angle_alpha   90.00
_cell.angle_beta   90.00
_cell.angle_gamma   90.00
#
_symmetry.space_group_name_H-M   'P 1'
#
loop_
_entity.id
_entity.type
_entity.pdbx_description
1 polymer ?
#
loop_
_entity_poly.entity_id
_entity_poly.type
_entity_poly.pdbx_seq_one_letter_code
_entity_poly.pdbx_strand_id
1 'polypeptide(L)'
;MTGQDEIPTAQQAFTASLMLTGGHASPAPARRVAVGLDAVEEAMATGDASLMLRTWHAACLDALGSQQWEPMVAVGDAARRIGQITGFKISFTAKARQAYHVGLYRAHKQQAAEGVRRIAEAFAAIGDGEAVEQCAAIAERLRAMEAG
;
A
#
# COMPACT_ATOMS: atom_id res chain seq x y z
N MET A 1 -32.25 -18.44 -21.08
CA MET A 1 -30.86 -18.89 -20.86
C MET A 1 -29.98 -17.69 -21.11
N THR A 2 -29.82 -16.86 -20.09
CA THR A 2 -29.18 -15.54 -20.21
C THR A 2 -27.74 -15.69 -19.72
N GLY A 3 -26.80 -15.39 -20.61
CA GLY A 3 -25.37 -15.38 -20.33
C GLY A 3 -25.07 -14.41 -19.19
N GLN A 4 -24.49 -14.94 -18.14
CA GLN A 4 -24.01 -14.19 -17.01
C GLN A 4 -22.67 -13.58 -17.45
N ASP A 5 -22.74 -12.35 -17.94
CA ASP A 5 -21.60 -11.48 -18.17
C ASP A 5 -21.00 -11.17 -16.79
N GLU A 6 -20.03 -11.99 -16.37
CA GLU A 6 -19.29 -11.79 -15.13
C GLU A 6 -18.46 -10.52 -15.25
N ILE A 7 -19.02 -9.40 -14.79
CA ILE A 7 -18.29 -8.15 -14.62
C ILE A 7 -17.09 -8.43 -13.70
N PRO A 8 -15.84 -8.31 -14.17
CA PRO A 8 -14.68 -8.56 -13.34
C PRO A 8 -14.66 -7.56 -12.19
N THR A 9 -14.63 -8.07 -10.96
CA THR A 9 -14.49 -7.23 -9.76
C THR A 9 -13.19 -6.43 -9.87
N ALA A 10 -13.19 -5.16 -9.42
CA ALA A 10 -12.03 -4.25 -9.51
C ALA A 10 -10.71 -4.84 -8.96
N GLN A 11 -10.79 -5.84 -8.08
CA GLN A 11 -9.68 -6.65 -7.57
C GLN A 11 -8.99 -7.51 -8.66
N GLN A 12 -9.74 -8.06 -9.62
CA GLN A 12 -9.28 -9.03 -10.62
C GLN A 12 -8.71 -8.36 -11.88
N ALA A 13 -9.20 -7.17 -12.25
CA ALA A 13 -8.63 -6.40 -13.35
C ALA A 13 -7.19 -5.94 -13.05
N PHE A 14 -6.86 -5.78 -11.77
CA PHE A 14 -5.53 -5.37 -11.32
C PHE A 14 -4.50 -6.50 -11.45
N THR A 15 -4.87 -7.76 -11.18
CA THR A 15 -3.97 -8.94 -11.29
C THR A 15 -3.68 -9.32 -12.73
N ALA A 16 -4.63 -9.18 -13.65
CA ALA A 16 -4.43 -9.52 -15.06
C ALA A 16 -3.40 -8.61 -15.77
N SER A 17 -3.26 -7.36 -15.32
CA SER A 17 -2.31 -6.40 -15.90
C SER A 17 -0.86 -6.64 -15.47
N LEU A 18 -0.61 -7.45 -14.44
CA LEU A 18 0.71 -7.66 -13.82
C LEU A 18 1.44 -8.92 -14.32
N MET A 19 0.79 -9.79 -15.11
CA MET A 19 1.37 -11.09 -15.50
C MET A 19 2.08 -11.10 -16.86
N LEU A 20 2.11 -9.98 -17.60
CA LEU A 20 2.56 -9.95 -19.00
C LEU A 20 3.88 -9.21 -19.22
N THR A 21 4.84 -9.36 -18.30
CA THR A 21 6.23 -8.94 -18.56
C THR A 21 7.23 -9.97 -18.03
N GLY A 22 7.51 -10.93 -18.92
CA GLY A 22 8.81 -11.55 -19.19
C GLY A 22 9.80 -11.74 -18.05
N GLY A 23 10.11 -13.01 -17.77
CA GLY A 23 11.28 -13.39 -16.99
C GLY A 23 12.62 -13.11 -17.68
N HIS A 24 13.62 -12.83 -16.86
CA HIS A 24 15.03 -13.14 -17.07
C HIS A 24 15.64 -13.46 -15.70
N ALA A 25 16.48 -14.50 -15.70
CA ALA A 25 17.04 -15.22 -14.56
C ALA A 25 17.83 -14.36 -13.54
N SER A 26 17.85 -14.89 -12.31
CA SER A 26 18.55 -14.40 -11.11
C SER A 26 20.09 -14.44 -11.23
N PRO A 27 20.81 -13.63 -10.42
CA PRO A 27 21.40 -14.21 -9.22
C PRO A 27 21.24 -13.33 -7.96
N ALA A 28 21.04 -13.96 -6.81
CA ALA A 28 21.17 -13.36 -5.47
C ALA A 28 22.54 -13.75 -4.87
N PRO A 29 23.00 -13.24 -3.70
CA PRO A 29 22.42 -12.20 -2.82
C PRO A 29 23.46 -11.17 -2.31
N ALA A 30 23.20 -9.85 -2.43
CA ALA A 30 23.87 -8.86 -1.59
C ALA A 30 23.07 -7.55 -1.56
N ARG A 31 22.44 -7.29 -0.41
CA ARG A 31 21.72 -6.05 -0.06
C ARG A 31 20.67 -5.64 -1.12
N ARG A 32 19.43 -6.12 -0.96
CA ARG A 32 18.27 -5.33 -1.42
C ARG A 32 18.30 -4.03 -0.62
N VAL A 33 19.07 -3.04 -1.11
CA VAL A 33 18.86 -1.65 -0.76
C VAL A 33 17.37 -1.43 -1.02
N ALA A 34 16.63 -0.96 -0.02
CA ALA A 34 15.24 -0.63 -0.21
C ALA A 34 15.17 0.43 -1.30
N VAL A 35 14.93 0.03 -2.55
CA VAL A 35 14.84 0.96 -3.70
C VAL A 35 13.59 1.85 -3.58
N GLY A 36 12.71 1.59 -2.60
CA GLY A 36 11.35 2.09 -2.64
C GLY A 36 11.16 3.58 -2.35
N LEU A 37 11.71 4.13 -1.26
CA LEU A 37 11.28 5.47 -0.82
C LEU A 37 12.26 6.59 -1.15
N ASP A 38 13.56 6.38 -1.02
CA ASP A 38 14.56 7.43 -1.28
C ASP A 38 14.45 7.97 -2.71
N ALA A 39 14.26 7.07 -3.68
CA ALA A 39 14.04 7.46 -5.07
C ALA A 39 12.71 8.21 -5.27
N VAL A 40 11.68 7.93 -4.46
CA VAL A 40 10.41 8.70 -4.48
C VAL A 40 10.64 10.09 -3.89
N GLU A 41 11.40 10.22 -2.80
CA GLU A 41 11.77 11.51 -2.22
C GLU A 41 12.58 12.36 -3.22
N GLU A 42 13.57 11.75 -3.89
CA GLU A 42 14.34 12.41 -4.95
C GLU A 42 13.44 12.85 -6.11
N ALA A 43 12.49 12.00 -6.54
CA ALA A 43 11.53 12.36 -7.57
C ALA A 43 10.58 13.49 -7.12
N MET A 44 10.23 13.55 -5.83
CA MET A 44 9.44 14.67 -5.29
C MET A 44 10.24 15.98 -5.32
N ALA A 45 11.57 15.94 -5.14
CA ALA A 45 12.43 17.11 -5.21
C ALA A 45 12.55 17.70 -6.64
N THR A 46 12.42 16.87 -7.68
CA THR A 46 12.47 17.35 -9.08
C THR A 46 11.16 17.97 -9.55
N GLY A 47 10.03 17.69 -8.88
CA GLY A 47 8.70 18.15 -9.27
C GLY A 47 8.14 17.49 -10.54
N ASP A 48 8.83 16.50 -11.11
CA ASP A 48 8.34 15.75 -12.27
C ASP A 48 7.29 14.73 -11.83
N ALA A 49 6.01 15.08 -12.03
CA ALA A 49 4.88 14.23 -11.68
C ALA A 49 4.93 12.83 -12.32
N SER A 50 5.49 12.70 -13.53
CA SER A 50 5.62 11.42 -14.21
C SER A 50 6.74 10.58 -13.61
N LEU A 51 7.85 11.20 -13.21
CA LEU A 51 8.90 10.53 -12.46
C LEU A 51 8.40 10.07 -11.08
N MET A 52 7.71 10.95 -10.33
CA MET A 52 7.12 10.64 -9.04
C MET A 52 6.19 9.42 -9.12
N LEU A 53 5.31 9.37 -10.13
CA LEU A 53 4.37 8.26 -10.30
C LEU A 53 5.09 6.94 -10.65
N ARG A 54 6.08 6.98 -11.55
CA ARG A 54 6.85 5.78 -11.93
C ARG A 54 7.62 5.22 -10.73
N THR A 55 8.33 6.08 -10.01
CA THR A 55 9.12 5.64 -8.86
C THR A 55 8.23 5.17 -7.71
N TRP A 56 7.09 5.82 -7.47
CA TRP A 56 6.09 5.36 -6.52
C TRP A 56 5.52 3.98 -6.90
N HIS A 57 5.25 3.74 -8.18
CA HIS A 57 4.76 2.44 -8.64
C HIS A 57 5.80 1.34 -8.39
N ALA A 58 7.07 1.59 -8.71
CA ALA A 58 8.16 0.65 -8.44
C ALA A 58 8.29 0.34 -6.94
N ALA A 59 8.21 1.38 -6.09
CA ALA A 59 8.21 1.24 -4.63
C ALA A 59 7.04 0.40 -4.12
N CYS A 60 5.85 0.60 -4.70
CA CYS A 60 4.66 -0.17 -4.36
C CYS A 60 4.83 -1.65 -4.71
N LEU A 61 5.40 -1.97 -5.88
CA LEU A 61 5.67 -3.36 -6.27
C LEU A 61 6.69 -4.03 -5.34
N ASP A 62 7.76 -3.33 -4.97
CA ASP A 62 8.76 -3.86 -4.03
C ASP A 62 8.16 -4.08 -2.63
N ALA A 63 7.38 -3.11 -2.13
CA ALA A 63 6.63 -3.24 -0.87
C ALA A 63 5.63 -4.40 -0.90
N LEU A 64 4.95 -4.62 -2.03
CA LEU A 64 4.06 -5.77 -2.21
C LEU A 64 4.85 -7.09 -2.15
N GLY A 65 6.03 -7.15 -2.76
CA GLY A 65 6.93 -8.32 -2.71
C GLY A 65 7.49 -8.61 -1.33
N SER A 66 7.67 -7.60 -0.47
CA SER A 66 8.23 -7.77 0.88
C SER A 66 7.35 -8.56 1.85
N GLN A 67 6.04 -8.66 1.58
CA GLN A 67 5.01 -9.23 2.47
C GLN A 67 4.92 -8.59 3.87
N GLN A 68 5.63 -7.48 4.11
CA GLN A 68 5.63 -6.72 5.36
C GLN A 68 4.56 -5.63 5.35
N TRP A 69 4.15 -5.17 6.54
CA TRP A 69 3.13 -4.14 6.69
C TRP A 69 3.74 -2.74 6.67
N GLU A 70 4.96 -2.58 7.19
CA GLU A 70 5.70 -1.32 7.30
C GLU A 70 5.91 -0.65 5.94
N PRO A 71 6.36 -1.37 4.89
CA PRO A 71 6.57 -0.76 3.57
C PRO A 71 5.27 -0.26 2.93
N MET A 72 4.13 -0.89 3.25
CA MET A 72 2.82 -0.47 2.73
C MET A 72 2.38 0.87 3.32
N VAL A 73 2.67 1.12 4.60
CA VAL A 73 2.44 2.43 5.24
C VAL A 73 3.26 3.50 4.54
N ALA A 74 4.55 3.24 4.34
CA ALA A 74 5.46 4.18 3.69
C ALA A 74 5.01 4.52 2.25
N VAL A 75 4.55 3.53 1.48
CA VAL A 75 3.99 3.72 0.13
C VAL A 75 2.71 4.56 0.14
N GLY A 76 1.83 4.36 1.12
CA GLY A 76 0.63 5.17 1.26
C GLY A 76 0.93 6.62 1.66
N ASP A 77 1.89 6.83 2.56
CA ASP A 77 2.35 8.17 2.95
C ASP A 77 2.99 8.92 1.77
N ALA A 78 3.77 8.21 0.96
CA ALA A 78 4.33 8.74 -0.27
C ALA A 78 3.23 9.12 -1.26
N ALA A 79 2.20 8.27 -1.45
CA ALA A 79 1.06 8.59 -2.31
C ALA A 79 0.38 9.90 -1.87
N ARG A 80 0.11 10.05 -0.56
CA ARG A 80 -0.50 11.27 -0.01
C ARG A 80 0.33 12.51 -0.32
N ARG A 81 1.65 12.46 -0.16
CA ARG A 81 2.57 13.57 -0.46
C ARG A 81 2.61 13.90 -1.95
N ILE A 82 2.66 12.89 -2.82
CA ILE A 82 2.58 13.10 -4.27
C ILE A 82 1.25 13.78 -4.65
N GLY A 83 0.13 13.35 -4.07
CA GLY A 83 -1.17 13.99 -4.29
C GLY A 83 -1.22 15.45 -3.83
N GLN A 84 -0.49 15.81 -2.78
CA GLN A 84 -0.37 17.19 -2.31
C GLN A 84 0.48 18.05 -3.25
N ILE A 85 1.62 17.53 -3.71
CA ILE A 85 2.55 18.23 -4.59
C ILE A 85 1.95 18.43 -5.99
N THR A 86 1.33 17.40 -6.54
CA THR A 86 0.81 17.40 -7.92
C THR A 86 -0.61 18.00 -8.04
N GLY A 87 -1.29 18.22 -6.92
CA GLY A 87 -2.69 18.67 -6.88
C GLY A 87 -3.73 17.55 -7.09
N PHE A 88 -3.32 16.33 -7.46
CA PHE A 88 -4.21 15.19 -7.70
C PHE A 88 -4.62 14.46 -6.41
N LYS A 89 -5.07 15.22 -5.39
CA LYS A 89 -5.35 14.71 -4.04
C LYS A 89 -6.29 13.50 -4.04
N ILE A 90 -7.41 13.56 -4.77
CA ILE A 90 -8.43 12.49 -4.77
C ILE A 90 -7.85 11.16 -5.27
N SER A 91 -7.17 11.17 -6.41
CA SER A 91 -6.59 9.98 -7.03
C SER A 91 -5.51 9.34 -6.16
N PHE A 92 -4.69 10.15 -5.51
CA PHE A 92 -3.63 9.67 -4.65
C PHE A 92 -4.11 9.28 -3.25
N THR A 93 -5.19 9.89 -2.74
CA THR A 93 -5.86 9.41 -1.52
C THR A 93 -6.43 8.02 -1.71
N ALA A 94 -7.04 7.72 -2.87
CA ALA A 94 -7.50 6.37 -3.18
C ALA A 94 -6.35 5.36 -3.20
N LYS A 95 -5.19 5.73 -3.74
CA LYS A 95 -3.97 4.90 -3.75
C LYS A 95 -3.41 4.69 -2.34
N ALA A 96 -3.37 5.74 -1.52
CA ALA A 96 -2.96 5.65 -0.12
C ALA A 96 -3.88 4.71 0.67
N ARG A 97 -5.20 4.87 0.51
CA ARG A 97 -6.21 4.01 1.12
C ARG A 97 -6.00 2.53 0.78
N GLN A 98 -5.74 2.23 -0.49
CA GLN A 98 -5.43 0.86 -0.94
C GLN A 98 -4.18 0.31 -0.27
N ALA A 99 -3.10 1.09 -0.21
CA ALA A 99 -1.86 0.68 0.44
C ALA A 99 -2.07 0.38 1.94
N TYR A 100 -2.81 1.23 2.64
CA TYR A 100 -3.14 1.03 4.06
C TYR A 100 -4.00 -0.20 4.31
N HIS A 101 -4.98 -0.51 3.44
CA HIS A 101 -5.77 -1.74 3.56
C HIS A 101 -4.91 -3.00 3.43
N VAL A 102 -3.96 -3.03 2.49
CA VAL A 102 -3.01 -4.14 2.35
C VAL A 102 -2.09 -4.22 3.58
N GLY A 103 -1.63 -3.07 4.10
CA GLY A 103 -0.89 -2.99 5.35
C GLY A 103 -1.68 -3.57 6.52
N LEU A 104 -2.96 -3.19 6.67
CA LEU A 104 -3.84 -3.63 7.75
C LEU A 104 -4.03 -5.14 7.73
N TYR A 105 -4.30 -5.70 6.55
CA TYR A 105 -4.43 -7.14 6.38
C TYR A 105 -3.16 -7.88 6.83
N ARG A 106 -1.98 -7.36 6.46
CA ARG A 106 -0.68 -7.94 6.83
C ARG A 106 -0.39 -7.79 8.32
N ALA A 107 -0.64 -6.63 8.91
CA ALA A 107 -0.44 -6.37 10.33
C ALA A 107 -1.36 -7.25 11.19
N HIS A 108 -2.61 -7.41 10.77
CA HIS A 108 -3.56 -8.30 11.43
C HIS A 108 -3.09 -9.78 11.36
N LYS A 109 -2.67 -10.24 10.18
CA LYS A 109 -2.12 -11.61 10.00
C LYS A 109 -0.87 -11.88 10.83
N GLN A 110 -0.04 -10.87 11.03
CA GLN A 110 1.18 -10.94 11.85
C GLN A 110 0.91 -10.70 13.34
N GLN A 111 -0.35 -10.43 13.73
CA GLN A 111 -0.74 -9.99 15.08
C GLN A 111 0.09 -8.80 15.58
N ALA A 112 0.52 -7.92 14.68
CA ALA A 112 1.33 -6.76 15.00
C ALA A 112 0.43 -5.60 15.46
N ALA A 113 0.17 -5.50 16.76
CA ALA A 113 -0.64 -4.44 17.35
C ALA A 113 -0.12 -3.03 17.01
N GLU A 114 1.21 -2.86 17.00
CA GLU A 114 1.86 -1.62 16.59
C GLU A 114 1.57 -1.28 15.12
N GLY A 115 1.56 -2.30 14.25
CA GLY A 115 1.21 -2.12 12.84
C GLY A 115 -0.23 -1.65 12.66
N VAL A 116 -1.17 -2.26 13.37
CA VAL A 116 -2.59 -1.85 13.35
C VAL A 116 -2.74 -0.40 13.82
N ARG A 117 -2.05 0.01 14.89
CA ARG A 117 -2.08 1.39 15.40
C ARG A 117 -1.54 2.38 14.37
N ARG A 118 -0.37 2.11 13.80
CA ARG A 118 0.27 3.00 12.82
C ARG A 118 -0.57 3.14 11.54
N ILE A 119 -1.23 2.07 11.12
CA ILE A 119 -2.14 2.09 9.97
C ILE A 119 -3.44 2.86 10.29
N ALA A 120 -3.96 2.77 11.51
CA ALA A 120 -5.08 3.60 11.95
C ALA A 120 -4.75 5.10 11.87
N GLU A 121 -3.56 5.51 12.33
CA GLU A 121 -3.08 6.89 12.20
C GLU A 121 -2.99 7.33 10.74
N ALA A 122 -2.57 6.42 9.86
CA ALA A 122 -2.48 6.67 8.42
C ALA A 122 -3.87 6.83 7.77
N PHE A 123 -4.87 6.03 8.18
CA PHE A 123 -6.27 6.21 7.76
C PHE A 123 -6.86 7.53 8.28
N ALA A 124 -6.58 7.90 9.53
CA ALA A 124 -7.00 9.17 10.11
C ALA A 124 -6.42 10.37 9.32
N ALA A 125 -5.15 10.27 8.88
CA ALA A 125 -4.50 11.31 8.10
C ALA A 125 -5.12 11.55 6.71
N ILE A 126 -5.90 10.60 6.18
CA ILE A 126 -6.67 10.74 4.93
C ILE A 126 -8.17 10.99 5.17
N GLY A 127 -8.61 11.04 6.43
CA GLY A 127 -10.01 11.27 6.81
C GLY A 127 -10.91 10.05 6.71
N ASP A 128 -10.37 8.83 6.65
CA ASP A 128 -11.15 7.59 6.57
C ASP A 128 -11.57 7.11 7.97
N GLY A 129 -12.61 7.72 8.53
CA GLY A 129 -13.10 7.41 9.88
C GLY A 129 -13.60 5.97 10.02
N GLU A 130 -14.23 5.41 8.99
CA GLU A 130 -14.71 4.02 8.99
C GLU A 130 -13.53 3.05 9.14
N ALA A 131 -12.44 3.25 8.40
CA ALA A 131 -11.26 2.40 8.52
C ALA A 131 -10.56 2.55 9.88
N VAL A 132 -10.59 3.74 10.50
CA VAL A 132 -10.06 3.96 11.85
C VAL A 132 -10.84 3.14 12.88
N GLU A 133 -12.18 3.14 12.82
CA GLU A 133 -13.02 2.34 13.70
C GLU A 133 -12.76 0.83 13.53
N GLN A 134 -12.59 0.38 12.29
CA GLN A 134 -12.21 -1.00 11.99
C GLN A 134 -10.86 -1.37 12.60
N CYS A 135 -9.85 -0.49 12.51
CA CYS A 135 -8.55 -0.72 13.14
C CYS A 135 -8.67 -0.82 14.67
N ALA A 136 -9.48 0.02 15.30
CA ALA A 136 -9.73 -0.03 16.73
C ALA A 136 -10.35 -1.38 17.16
N ALA A 137 -11.37 -1.85 16.42
CA ALA A 137 -11.99 -3.14 16.68
C ALA A 137 -10.99 -4.31 16.55
N ILE A 138 -10.09 -4.26 15.55
CA ILE A 138 -9.04 -5.26 15.38
C ILE A 138 -8.04 -5.22 16.56
N ALA A 139 -7.61 -4.03 16.98
CA ALA A 139 -6.68 -3.87 18.08
C ALA A 139 -7.24 -4.41 19.40
N GLU A 140 -8.51 -4.14 19.70
CA GLU A 140 -9.19 -4.70 20.87
C GLU A 140 -9.27 -6.23 20.82
N ARG A 141 -9.55 -6.79 19.64
CA ARG A 141 -9.58 -8.24 19.46
C ARG A 141 -8.21 -8.89 19.65
N LEU A 142 -7.14 -8.25 19.19
CA LEU A 142 -5.77 -8.73 19.42
C LEU A 142 -5.43 -8.72 20.92
N ARG A 143 -5.72 -7.63 21.63
CA ARG A 143 -5.51 -7.52 23.09
C ARG A 143 -6.26 -8.60 23.86
N ALA A 144 -7.51 -8.88 23.48
CA ALA A 144 -8.31 -9.92 24.12
C ALA A 144 -7.72 -11.33 23.94
N MET A 145 -7.03 -11.60 22.83
CA MET A 145 -6.35 -12.89 22.60
C MET A 145 -5.02 -13.00 23.36
N GLU A 146 -4.35 -11.89 23.67
CA GLU A 146 -3.13 -11.88 24.47
C GLU A 146 -3.40 -12.07 25.98
N ALA A 147 -4.62 -11.75 26.43
CA ALA A 147 -5.02 -11.77 27.83
C ALA A 147 -5.71 -13.08 28.31
N GLY A 148 -5.98 -14.02 27.39
CA GLY A 148 -6.66 -15.30 27.68
C GLY A 148 -5.74 -16.48 27.51
#